data_AF-A0A968ID69-F1
#
_entry.id   AF-A0A968ID69-F1
#
_cell.length_a   1.000
_cell.length_b   1.000
_cell.length_c   1.000
_cell.angle_alpha   90.00
_cell.angle_beta   90.00
_cell.angle_gamma   90.00
#
_symmetry.space_group_name_H-M   'P 1'
#
loop_
_entity.id
_entity.type
_entity.pdbx_description
1 polymer ?
#
loop_
_entity_poly.entity_id
_entity_poly.type
_entity_poly.pdbx_seq_one_letter_code
_entity_poly.pdbx_strand_id
1 'polypeptide(L)'
;GQGGKETGGQGRQGGQGGQGGQGRILTSDFPSVWRELKVAFIISLLGTCLLLGMRSLGILQTWELQAFDRLMQLRPTEPSDRRILVVTIEEADIQYQTKNNMTLRGSLSDEALAQLLRKLAPYQPKAIASDIIHDFPYESDLADLIKQTPQFVAICRINSPQSNLVSISGPPDLPVQQLGFTNFALDPDNVIRRQILGMASDDVCQSDRAFSLQVALRYLGNPSLNLSSDGLRIDRVLFRELDYDAGGYQLSPKDALGVQILINYRSSLPQQISLREILNESASDRLKI
;
A
#
# COMPACT_ATOMS: atom_id res chain seq x y z
N GLY A 1 80.88 105.81 17.41
CA GLY A 1 80.10 106.91 18.00
C GLY A 1 79.02 106.31 18.86
N GLN A 2 78.92 106.79 20.10
CA GLN A 2 77.90 106.51 21.14
C GLN A 2 76.47 106.59 20.58
N GLY A 3 75.42 106.00 21.14
CA GLY A 3 75.15 105.16 22.33
C GLY A 3 73.83 104.42 22.02
N GLY A 4 73.18 103.63 22.86
CA GLY A 4 73.26 103.29 24.27
C GLY A 4 71.88 102.73 24.65
N LYS A 5 71.87 101.56 25.31
CA LYS A 5 70.88 101.02 26.28
C LYS A 5 69.46 100.67 25.81
N GLU A 6 69.10 99.37 25.86
CA GLU A 6 68.41 98.63 26.97
C GLU A 6 66.87 98.87 26.93
N THR A 7 65.94 97.92 26.99
CA THR A 7 65.79 96.55 27.54
C THR A 7 64.58 95.89 26.86
N GLY A 8 64.58 94.60 26.49
CA GLY A 8 64.08 93.47 27.31
C GLY A 8 62.65 93.07 26.88
N GLY A 9 62.24 91.81 26.65
CA GLY A 9 62.89 90.51 26.79
C GLY A 9 62.14 89.45 25.97
N GLN A 10 62.86 88.37 25.67
CA GLN A 10 62.46 87.21 24.86
C GLN A 10 61.61 86.20 25.65
N GLY A 11 60.82 85.42 24.91
CA GLY A 11 60.44 84.05 25.26
C GLY A 11 60.25 83.25 23.97
N ARG A 12 61.17 82.32 23.68
CA ARG A 12 61.36 81.61 22.40
C ARG A 12 61.07 80.12 22.59
N GLN A 13 60.50 79.51 21.55
CA GLN A 13 60.68 78.12 21.09
C GLN A 13 60.34 76.91 21.99
N GLY A 14 59.55 76.00 21.38
CA GLY A 14 60.05 74.67 21.01
C GLY A 14 59.79 73.52 21.99
N GLY A 15 59.04 72.51 21.53
CA GLY A 15 58.94 71.21 22.19
C GLY A 15 58.28 70.16 21.30
N GLN A 16 59.12 69.36 20.61
CA GLN A 16 58.76 68.06 20.05
C GLN A 16 58.53 67.04 21.18
N GLY A 17 57.66 66.05 20.96
CA GLY A 17 57.78 64.76 21.64
C GLY A 17 56.50 63.93 21.77
N GLY A 18 56.56 62.66 21.32
CA GLY A 18 55.74 61.55 21.83
C GLY A 18 54.54 61.18 20.94
N GLN A 19 54.69 60.24 20.01
CA GLN A 19 54.37 58.80 20.20
C GLN A 19 52.99 58.51 20.79
N GLY A 20 52.16 57.84 20.00
CA GLY A 20 50.92 57.21 20.47
C GLY A 20 50.30 56.41 19.33
N GLY A 21 50.75 55.17 19.16
CA GLY A 21 50.07 54.21 18.31
C GLY A 21 48.65 53.96 18.81
N GLN A 22 47.68 54.02 17.91
CA GLN A 22 46.39 53.35 18.10
C GLN A 22 46.15 52.47 16.88
N GLY A 23 46.48 51.19 17.04
CA GLY A 23 45.93 50.14 16.21
C GLY A 23 44.52 49.78 16.69
N ARG A 24 43.68 49.41 15.71
CA ARG A 24 42.34 48.80 15.82
C ARG A 24 41.29 49.74 16.41
N ILE A 25 40.09 49.84 15.84
CA ILE A 25 39.14 48.74 15.75
C ILE A 25 38.50 48.74 14.35
N LEU A 26 38.76 47.68 13.57
CA LEU A 26 37.79 47.22 12.57
C LEU A 26 36.56 46.81 13.38
N THR A 27 35.58 47.70 13.50
CA THR A 27 34.27 47.34 14.03
C THR A 27 33.65 46.43 13.00
N SER A 28 33.92 45.15 13.18
CA SER A 28 33.24 44.12 12.45
C SER A 28 31.74 44.23 12.75
N ASP A 29 30.98 44.66 11.74
CA ASP A 29 29.52 44.65 11.72
C ASP A 29 29.02 43.19 11.78
N PHE A 30 29.19 42.55 12.93
CA PHE A 30 28.64 41.23 13.22
C PHE A 30 27.23 41.21 13.86
N PRO A 31 26.55 42.29 14.29
CA PRO A 31 25.24 42.13 14.96
C PRO A 31 24.04 41.92 14.02
N SER A 32 24.12 42.29 12.73
CA SER A 32 22.99 42.12 11.79
C SER A 32 22.81 40.66 11.35
N VAL A 33 23.90 39.99 10.98
CA VAL A 33 23.87 38.60 10.49
C VAL A 33 23.35 37.65 11.57
N TRP A 34 23.76 37.82 12.83
CA TRP A 34 23.26 36.99 13.93
C TRP A 34 21.79 37.25 14.26
N ARG A 35 21.29 38.48 14.05
CA ARG A 35 19.87 38.80 14.18
C ARG A 35 19.06 38.17 13.04
N GLU A 36 19.56 38.25 11.80
CA GLU A 36 18.93 37.64 10.63
C GLU A 36 18.88 36.11 10.73
N LEU A 37 19.98 35.48 11.17
CA LEU A 37 20.02 34.04 11.44
C LEU A 37 19.05 33.62 12.56
N LYS A 38 18.93 34.42 13.63
CA LYS A 38 17.94 34.17 14.69
C LYS A 38 16.50 34.27 14.19
N VAL A 39 16.21 35.27 13.36
CA VAL A 39 14.87 35.45 12.77
C VAL A 39 14.56 34.29 11.82
N ALA A 40 15.49 33.92 10.94
CA ALA A 40 15.34 32.77 10.04
C ALA A 40 15.11 31.47 10.81
N PHE A 41 15.88 31.24 11.89
CA PHE A 41 15.69 30.09 12.76
C PHE A 41 14.29 30.07 13.39
N ILE A 42 13.83 31.18 13.97
CA ILE A 42 12.49 31.27 14.58
C ILE A 42 11.39 31.01 13.55
N ILE A 43 11.47 31.62 12.35
CA ILE A 43 10.50 31.40 11.28
C ILE A 43 10.50 29.92 10.85
N SER A 44 11.68 29.32 10.66
CA SER A 44 11.79 27.90 10.29
C SER A 44 11.20 26.98 11.36
N LEU A 45 11.42 27.29 12.65
CA LEU A 45 10.89 26.53 13.77
C LEU A 45 9.37 26.65 13.84
N LEU A 46 8.83 27.88 13.73
CA LEU A 46 7.38 28.12 13.70
C LEU A 46 6.72 27.42 12.52
N GLY A 47 7.30 27.52 11.33
CA GLY A 47 6.83 26.82 10.14
C GLY A 47 6.82 25.30 10.32
N THR A 48 7.90 24.74 10.90
CA THR A 48 8.00 23.31 11.18
C THR A 48 6.95 22.87 12.19
N CYS A 49 6.78 23.59 13.30
CA CYS A 49 5.78 23.28 14.32
C CYS A 49 4.35 23.34 13.75
N LEU A 50 4.06 24.34 12.91
CA LEU A 50 2.76 24.47 12.24
C LEU A 50 2.51 23.28 11.32
N LEU A 51 3.48 22.92 10.48
CA LEU A 51 3.39 21.78 9.57
C LEU A 51 3.19 20.45 10.32
N LEU A 52 3.96 20.21 11.38
CA LEU A 52 3.81 19.02 12.21
C LEU A 52 2.44 18.98 12.89
N GLY A 53 1.96 20.12 13.41
CA GLY A 53 0.62 20.24 13.97
C GLY A 53 -0.47 19.92 12.95
N MET A 54 -0.40 20.51 11.76
CA MET A 54 -1.35 20.24 10.68
C MET A 54 -1.35 18.77 10.26
N ARG A 55 -0.15 18.15 10.18
CA ARG A 55 0.01 16.73 9.86
C ARG A 55 -0.60 15.82 10.93
N SER A 56 -0.36 16.11 12.22
CA SER A 56 -0.94 15.34 13.33
C SER A 56 -2.46 15.45 13.42
N LEU A 57 -3.04 16.53 12.89
CA LEU A 57 -4.48 16.74 12.82
C LEU A 57 -5.12 16.16 11.54
N GLY A 58 -4.33 15.54 10.65
CA GLY A 58 -4.82 14.96 9.39
C GLY A 58 -5.21 15.99 8.33
N ILE A 59 -4.93 17.29 8.53
CA ILE A 59 -5.31 18.36 7.59
C ILE A 59 -4.63 18.18 6.23
N LEU A 60 -3.42 17.62 6.24
CA LEU A 60 -2.63 17.37 5.04
C LEU A 60 -2.87 15.99 4.41
N GLN A 61 -3.59 15.08 5.10
CA GLN A 61 -3.74 13.69 4.68
C GLN A 61 -4.24 13.58 3.23
N THR A 62 -5.30 14.31 2.87
CA THR A 62 -5.87 14.29 1.51
C THR A 62 -4.82 14.61 0.45
N TRP A 63 -4.02 15.66 0.67
CA TRP A 63 -3.00 16.10 -0.28
C TRP A 63 -1.82 15.13 -0.34
N GLU A 64 -1.41 14.57 0.80
CA GLU A 64 -0.35 13.58 0.87
C GLU A 64 -0.73 12.27 0.16
N LEU A 65 -1.97 11.80 0.33
CA LEU A 65 -2.48 10.60 -0.34
C LEU A 65 -2.62 10.83 -1.86
N GLN A 66 -3.10 12.00 -2.30
CA GLN A 66 -3.13 12.34 -3.73
C GLN A 66 -1.73 12.43 -4.35
N ALA A 67 -0.76 12.99 -3.61
CA ALA A 67 0.63 13.02 -4.05
C ALA A 67 1.21 11.60 -4.15
N PHE A 68 0.90 10.72 -3.19
CA PHE A 68 1.26 9.30 -3.24
C PHE A 68 0.68 8.62 -4.48
N ASP A 69 -0.61 8.81 -4.77
CA ASP A 69 -1.26 8.23 -5.95
C ASP A 69 -0.59 8.71 -7.24
N ARG A 70 -0.27 10.01 -7.32
CA ARG A 70 0.41 10.57 -8.49
C ARG A 70 1.80 9.95 -8.67
N LEU A 71 2.55 9.79 -7.58
CA LEU A 71 3.86 9.14 -7.61
C LEU A 71 3.76 7.66 -7.99
N MET A 72 2.70 6.96 -7.55
CA MET A 72 2.42 5.58 -7.95
C MET A 72 2.14 5.47 -9.45
N GLN A 73 1.34 6.38 -10.01
CA GLN A 73 1.03 6.43 -11.44
C GLN A 73 2.22 6.81 -12.33
N LEU A 74 3.19 7.57 -11.79
CA LEU A 74 4.41 7.95 -12.52
C LEU A 74 5.45 6.83 -12.60
N ARG A 75 5.23 5.70 -11.93
CA ARG A 75 6.15 4.57 -12.00
C ARG A 75 6.19 3.98 -13.42
N PRO A 76 7.35 3.49 -13.87
CA PRO A 76 7.44 2.76 -15.12
C PRO A 76 6.47 1.57 -15.14
N THR A 77 5.81 1.35 -16.28
CA THR A 77 4.92 0.21 -16.45
C THR A 77 5.71 -1.10 -16.36
N GLU A 78 5.33 -1.94 -15.41
CA GLU A 78 5.83 -3.32 -15.32
C GLU A 78 5.28 -4.17 -16.47
N PRO A 79 6.00 -5.20 -16.93
CA PRO A 79 5.47 -6.16 -17.88
C PRO A 79 4.38 -7.03 -17.23
N SER A 80 3.43 -7.50 -18.06
CA SER A 80 2.38 -8.43 -17.64
C SER A 80 2.98 -9.71 -17.03
N ASP A 81 2.43 -10.16 -15.90
CA ASP A 81 2.88 -11.36 -15.21
C ASP A 81 2.42 -12.61 -15.96
N ARG A 82 3.37 -13.27 -16.61
CA ARG A 82 3.15 -14.49 -17.39
C ARG A 82 2.96 -15.74 -16.53
N ARG A 83 2.76 -15.62 -15.22
CA ARG A 83 2.51 -16.75 -14.31
C ARG A 83 1.07 -16.78 -13.82
N ILE A 84 0.29 -15.76 -14.17
CA ILE A 84 -1.09 -15.57 -13.73
C ILE A 84 -2.00 -15.59 -14.95
N LEU A 85 -2.99 -16.47 -14.92
CA LEU A 85 -4.10 -16.50 -15.86
C LEU A 85 -5.36 -16.05 -15.14
N VAL A 86 -6.06 -15.08 -15.72
CA VAL A 86 -7.39 -14.69 -15.26
C VAL A 86 -8.41 -15.27 -16.22
N VAL A 87 -9.28 -16.14 -15.69
CA VAL A 87 -10.44 -16.64 -16.43
C VAL A 87 -11.59 -15.68 -16.18
N THR A 88 -12.04 -14.98 -17.22
CA THR A 88 -13.13 -14.01 -17.11
C THR A 88 -14.48 -14.68 -17.30
N ILE A 89 -15.49 -14.15 -16.60
CA ILE A 89 -16.88 -14.53 -16.78
C ILE A 89 -17.66 -13.25 -17.05
N GLU A 90 -18.00 -13.07 -18.31
CA GLU A 90 -18.79 -11.95 -18.80
C GLU A 90 -20.23 -12.40 -19.09
N GLU A 91 -21.10 -11.45 -19.43
CA GLU A 91 -22.50 -11.71 -19.78
C GLU A 91 -22.65 -12.80 -20.88
N ALA A 92 -21.71 -12.82 -21.83
CA ALA A 92 -21.74 -13.80 -22.90
C ALA A 92 -21.34 -15.22 -22.44
N ASP A 93 -20.58 -15.35 -21.35
CA ASP A 93 -20.25 -16.63 -20.71
C ASP A 93 -21.45 -17.16 -19.91
N ILE A 94 -22.21 -16.27 -19.27
CA ILE A 94 -23.48 -16.61 -18.60
C ILE A 94 -24.48 -17.14 -19.64
N GLN A 95 -24.66 -16.43 -20.75
CA GLN A 95 -25.53 -16.89 -21.84
C GLN A 95 -25.05 -18.20 -22.47
N TYR A 96 -23.74 -18.42 -22.57
CA TYR A 96 -23.18 -19.68 -23.03
C TYR A 96 -23.58 -20.84 -22.12
N GLN A 97 -23.42 -20.68 -20.80
CA GLN A 97 -23.81 -21.71 -19.81
C GLN A 97 -25.31 -22.02 -19.92
N THR A 98 -26.17 -20.99 -19.98
CA THR A 98 -27.62 -21.15 -20.16
C THR A 98 -27.98 -21.90 -21.44
N LYS A 99 -27.36 -21.56 -22.58
CA LYS A 99 -27.60 -22.24 -23.87
C LYS A 99 -27.17 -23.70 -23.87
N ASN A 100 -26.19 -24.06 -23.04
CA ASN A 100 -25.72 -25.43 -22.87
C ASN A 100 -26.49 -26.19 -21.76
N ASN A 101 -27.60 -25.64 -21.25
CA ASN A 101 -28.42 -26.21 -20.19
C ASN A 101 -27.65 -26.49 -18.88
N MET A 102 -26.66 -25.66 -18.56
CA MET A 102 -25.96 -25.72 -17.28
C MET A 102 -26.77 -25.01 -16.18
N THR A 103 -26.74 -25.53 -14.96
CA THR A 103 -27.56 -25.02 -13.85
C THR A 103 -26.90 -23.83 -13.16
N LEU A 104 -27.29 -22.61 -13.53
CA LEU A 104 -26.73 -21.40 -12.93
C LEU A 104 -27.31 -21.09 -11.55
N ARG A 105 -26.42 -20.87 -10.59
CA ARG A 105 -26.72 -20.31 -9.26
C ARG A 105 -25.77 -19.14 -8.97
N GLY A 106 -25.86 -18.10 -9.79
CA GLY A 106 -24.92 -16.98 -9.83
C GLY A 106 -24.36 -16.78 -11.23
N SER A 107 -23.08 -16.38 -11.33
CA SER A 107 -22.39 -16.14 -12.61
C SER A 107 -21.69 -17.39 -13.17
N LEU A 108 -21.43 -18.40 -12.35
CA LEU A 108 -20.74 -19.63 -12.73
C LEU A 108 -21.50 -20.85 -12.23
N SER A 109 -21.76 -21.81 -13.11
CA SER A 109 -22.37 -23.10 -12.78
C SER A 109 -21.32 -24.09 -12.25
N ASP A 110 -21.77 -25.07 -11.45
CA ASP A 110 -20.88 -26.11 -10.94
C ASP A 110 -20.36 -27.01 -12.05
N GLU A 111 -21.19 -27.28 -13.07
CA GLU A 111 -20.78 -28.05 -14.24
C GLU A 111 -19.69 -27.31 -15.04
N ALA A 112 -19.81 -26.00 -15.19
CA ALA A 112 -18.82 -25.17 -15.87
C ALA A 112 -17.50 -25.09 -15.08
N LEU A 113 -17.57 -24.92 -13.75
CA LEU A 113 -16.38 -24.91 -12.89
C LEU A 113 -15.70 -26.28 -12.90
N ALA A 114 -16.44 -27.39 -12.85
CA ALA A 114 -15.87 -28.73 -12.92
C ALA A 114 -15.16 -28.98 -14.25
N GLN A 115 -15.76 -28.56 -15.38
CA GLN A 115 -15.11 -28.65 -16.69
C GLN A 115 -13.86 -27.77 -16.78
N LEU A 116 -13.92 -26.55 -16.25
CA LEU A 116 -12.77 -25.64 -16.20
C LEU A 116 -11.62 -26.26 -15.41
N LEU A 117 -11.87 -26.76 -14.20
CA LEU A 117 -10.86 -27.41 -13.36
C LEU A 117 -10.21 -28.61 -14.07
N ARG A 118 -11.02 -29.46 -14.73
CA ARG A 118 -10.51 -30.59 -15.52
C ARG A 118 -9.62 -30.14 -16.69
N LYS A 119 -9.98 -29.05 -17.37
CA LYS A 119 -9.16 -28.50 -18.46
C LYS A 119 -7.86 -27.87 -17.98
N LEU A 120 -7.85 -27.30 -16.78
CA LEU A 120 -6.65 -26.70 -16.17
C LEU A 120 -5.74 -27.74 -15.52
N ALA A 121 -6.26 -28.88 -15.07
CA ALA A 121 -5.50 -29.90 -14.34
C ALA A 121 -4.21 -30.39 -15.04
N PRO A 122 -4.19 -30.65 -16.37
CA PRO A 122 -2.97 -31.07 -17.08
C PRO A 122 -1.82 -30.06 -17.02
N TYR A 123 -2.12 -28.78 -16.81
CA TYR A 123 -1.12 -27.70 -16.71
C TYR A 123 -0.52 -27.57 -15.30
N GLN A 124 -0.98 -28.38 -14.34
CA GLN A 124 -0.47 -28.41 -12.96
C GLN A 124 -0.35 -27.03 -12.30
N PRO A 125 -1.43 -26.22 -12.28
CA PRO A 125 -1.39 -24.91 -11.65
C PRO A 125 -1.05 -25.03 -10.15
N LYS A 126 -0.15 -24.18 -9.67
CA LYS A 126 0.24 -24.15 -8.24
C LYS A 126 -0.88 -23.66 -7.32
N ALA A 127 -1.77 -22.82 -7.85
CA ALA A 127 -2.94 -22.31 -7.16
C ALA A 127 -4.05 -22.10 -8.19
N ILE A 128 -5.28 -22.42 -7.81
CA ILE A 128 -6.51 -22.09 -8.55
C ILE A 128 -7.40 -21.35 -7.56
N ALA A 129 -7.97 -20.23 -7.95
CA ALA A 129 -8.70 -19.38 -7.03
C ALA A 129 -9.95 -18.82 -7.69
N SER A 130 -11.10 -18.92 -7.02
CA SER A 130 -12.39 -18.46 -7.53
C SER A 130 -12.87 -17.25 -6.73
N ASP A 131 -12.81 -16.06 -7.33
CA ASP A 131 -13.37 -14.81 -6.77
C ASP A 131 -14.87 -14.69 -7.07
N ILE A 132 -15.60 -15.80 -6.89
CA ILE A 132 -17.04 -15.89 -7.12
C ILE A 132 -17.66 -16.42 -5.84
N ILE A 133 -18.67 -15.70 -5.35
CA ILE A 133 -19.41 -16.11 -4.16
C ILE A 133 -20.14 -17.41 -4.47
N HIS A 134 -19.91 -18.41 -3.63
CA HIS A 134 -20.54 -19.70 -3.70
C HIS A 134 -20.85 -20.15 -2.27
N ASP A 135 -21.97 -19.66 -1.73
CA ASP A 135 -22.37 -19.80 -0.32
C ASP A 135 -23.30 -21.01 -0.10
N PHE A 136 -23.25 -21.99 -0.99
CA PHE A 136 -24.06 -23.20 -0.97
C PHE A 136 -23.20 -24.44 -1.29
N PRO A 137 -23.69 -25.68 -1.01
CA PRO A 137 -22.93 -26.88 -1.32
C PRO A 137 -22.68 -27.06 -2.81
N TYR A 138 -21.45 -27.42 -3.15
CA TYR A 138 -21.10 -27.88 -4.48
C TYR A 138 -21.86 -29.15 -4.85
N GLU A 139 -22.25 -29.28 -6.11
CA GLU A 139 -22.76 -30.53 -6.66
C GLU A 139 -21.73 -31.66 -6.53
N SER A 140 -22.22 -32.90 -6.40
CA SER A 140 -21.39 -34.08 -6.08
C SER A 140 -20.13 -34.22 -6.94
N ASP A 141 -20.24 -34.01 -8.26
CA ASP A 141 -19.11 -34.11 -9.20
C ASP A 141 -18.01 -33.07 -8.90
N LEU A 142 -18.42 -31.81 -8.70
CA LEU A 142 -17.50 -30.72 -8.39
C LEU A 142 -16.92 -30.87 -6.98
N ALA A 143 -17.74 -31.28 -6.00
CA ALA A 143 -17.29 -31.51 -4.63
C ALA A 143 -16.16 -32.56 -4.58
N ASP A 144 -16.31 -33.67 -5.29
CA ASP A 144 -15.28 -34.72 -5.34
C ASP A 144 -14.03 -34.29 -6.10
N LEU A 145 -14.18 -33.47 -7.14
CA LEU A 145 -13.06 -32.87 -7.85
C LEU A 145 -12.28 -31.88 -6.97
N ILE A 146 -12.98 -31.04 -6.20
CA ILE A 146 -12.37 -30.06 -5.29
C ILE A 146 -11.61 -30.76 -4.16
N LYS A 147 -12.13 -31.86 -3.61
CA LYS A 147 -11.39 -32.71 -2.63
C LYS A 147 -10.06 -33.20 -3.19
N GLN A 148 -10.00 -33.48 -4.50
CA GLN A 148 -8.78 -33.90 -5.20
C GLN A 148 -7.91 -32.72 -5.68
N THR A 149 -8.36 -31.49 -5.46
CA THR A 149 -7.72 -30.26 -5.93
C THR A 149 -7.26 -29.42 -4.74
N PRO A 150 -6.21 -29.86 -4.00
CA PRO A 150 -5.64 -29.13 -2.87
C PRO A 150 -4.83 -27.89 -3.32
N GLN A 151 -5.07 -27.36 -4.52
CA GLN A 151 -4.69 -26.04 -5.02
C GLN A 151 -5.88 -25.05 -5.14
N PHE A 152 -7.13 -25.50 -4.94
CA PHE A 152 -8.34 -24.67 -5.12
C PHE A 152 -8.72 -23.80 -3.91
N VAL A 153 -8.80 -22.47 -4.06
CA VAL A 153 -9.20 -21.50 -3.04
C VAL A 153 -10.55 -20.90 -3.44
N ALA A 154 -11.53 -20.90 -2.54
CA ALA A 154 -12.78 -20.17 -2.67
C ALA A 154 -12.79 -18.94 -1.74
N ILE A 155 -13.80 -18.10 -1.94
CA ILE A 155 -13.97 -16.87 -1.16
C ILE A 155 -15.08 -16.98 -0.11
N CYS A 156 -14.93 -16.20 0.94
CA CYS A 156 -16.01 -15.78 1.81
C CYS A 156 -15.88 -14.27 2.07
N ARG A 157 -16.80 -13.66 2.83
CA ARG A 157 -16.70 -12.24 3.20
C ARG A 157 -17.04 -12.07 4.65
N ILE A 158 -16.20 -11.34 5.38
CA ILE A 158 -16.43 -11.02 6.80
C ILE A 158 -17.27 -9.75 6.88
N ASN A 159 -18.10 -9.63 7.92
CA ASN A 159 -18.81 -8.39 8.20
C ASN A 159 -17.83 -7.21 8.39
N SER A 160 -18.06 -6.10 7.70
CA SER A 160 -17.36 -4.84 7.98
C SER A 160 -18.39 -3.72 8.13
N PRO A 161 -18.68 -3.29 9.36
CA PRO A 161 -19.58 -2.17 9.62
C PRO A 161 -19.11 -0.87 8.98
N GLN A 162 -17.79 -0.65 8.88
CA GLN A 162 -17.20 0.53 8.26
C GLN A 162 -17.55 0.63 6.77
N SER A 163 -17.63 -0.52 6.09
CA SER A 163 -17.90 -0.60 4.65
C SER A 163 -19.35 -1.00 4.32
N ASN A 164 -20.24 -1.05 5.33
CA ASN A 164 -21.60 -1.58 5.22
C ASN A 164 -21.67 -2.97 4.56
N LEU A 165 -20.65 -3.82 4.80
CA LEU A 165 -20.57 -5.15 4.20
C LEU A 165 -21.21 -6.20 5.11
N VAL A 166 -22.16 -6.94 4.56
CA VAL A 166 -22.75 -8.11 5.22
C VAL A 166 -21.84 -9.32 5.03
N SER A 167 -21.73 -10.14 6.08
CA SER A 167 -20.97 -11.40 6.02
C SER A 167 -21.60 -12.37 5.02
N ILE A 168 -20.76 -13.12 4.30
CA ILE A 168 -21.17 -14.14 3.32
C ILE A 168 -20.32 -15.37 3.56
N SER A 169 -20.97 -16.52 3.74
CA SER A 169 -20.28 -17.80 3.94
C SER A 169 -19.61 -18.26 2.65
N GLY A 170 -18.52 -19.01 2.79
CA GLY A 170 -17.95 -19.74 1.67
C GLY A 170 -18.73 -21.04 1.40
N PRO A 171 -18.27 -21.86 0.45
CA PRO A 171 -18.83 -23.19 0.22
C PRO A 171 -18.75 -24.02 1.50
N PRO A 172 -19.84 -24.73 1.88
CA PRO A 172 -19.78 -25.65 3.00
C PRO A 172 -18.80 -26.78 2.68
N ASP A 173 -18.23 -27.37 3.73
CA ASP A 173 -17.29 -28.50 3.65
C ASP A 173 -15.89 -28.19 3.07
N LEU A 174 -15.58 -26.93 2.75
CA LEU A 174 -14.20 -26.52 2.47
C LEU A 174 -13.41 -26.29 3.77
N PRO A 175 -12.17 -26.80 3.88
CA PRO A 175 -11.32 -26.47 5.00
C PRO A 175 -10.94 -24.99 4.97
N VAL A 176 -10.74 -24.38 6.14
CA VAL A 176 -10.42 -22.94 6.29
C VAL A 176 -9.18 -22.52 5.47
N GLN A 177 -8.23 -23.43 5.26
CA GLN A 177 -7.04 -23.19 4.43
C GLN A 177 -7.35 -23.00 2.93
N GLN A 178 -8.54 -23.41 2.48
CA GLN A 178 -9.05 -23.21 1.13
C GLN A 178 -10.04 -22.04 1.03
N LEU A 179 -10.23 -21.29 2.11
CA LEU A 179 -11.10 -20.13 2.16
C LEU A 179 -10.28 -18.87 2.41
N GLY A 180 -10.58 -17.79 1.69
CA GLY A 180 -10.02 -16.47 1.96
C GLY A 180 -11.07 -15.37 1.87
N PHE A 181 -11.00 -14.38 2.76
CA PHE A 181 -11.96 -13.29 2.73
C PHE A 181 -11.65 -12.24 1.64
N THR A 182 -12.66 -11.56 1.13
CA THR A 182 -12.56 -10.53 0.06
C THR A 182 -12.74 -9.09 0.53
N ASN A 183 -12.66 -8.84 1.83
CA ASN A 183 -12.74 -7.49 2.40
C ASN A 183 -11.63 -6.57 1.87
N PHE A 184 -12.01 -5.33 1.53
CA PHE A 184 -11.07 -4.26 1.16
C PHE A 184 -10.97 -3.22 2.27
N ALA A 185 -9.79 -2.62 2.41
CA ALA A 185 -9.58 -1.45 3.27
C ALA A 185 -9.81 -0.18 2.42
N LEU A 186 -10.93 0.50 2.67
CA LEU A 186 -11.29 1.75 2.00
C LEU A 186 -10.72 2.94 2.78
N ASP A 187 -10.05 3.83 2.07
CA ASP A 187 -9.65 5.14 2.62
C ASP A 187 -10.84 6.11 2.65
N PRO A 188 -10.75 7.24 3.39
CA PRO A 188 -11.85 8.21 3.50
C PRO A 188 -12.35 8.78 2.17
N ASP A 189 -11.53 8.72 1.12
CA ASP A 189 -11.87 9.14 -0.24
C ASP A 189 -12.31 7.98 -1.15
N ASN A 190 -12.58 6.80 -0.58
CA ASN A 190 -12.99 5.55 -1.24
C ASN A 190 -11.97 4.98 -2.22
N VAL A 191 -10.72 5.45 -2.20
CA VAL A 191 -9.64 4.84 -2.98
C VAL A 191 -9.04 3.70 -2.18
N ILE A 192 -8.85 2.56 -2.83
CA ILE A 192 -8.19 1.41 -2.21
C ILE A 192 -6.69 1.67 -2.27
N ARG A 193 -6.02 1.85 -1.14
CA ARG A 193 -4.55 1.97 -1.06
C ARG A 193 -3.92 0.93 -0.16
N ARG A 194 -4.75 0.27 0.64
CA ARG A 194 -4.38 -0.67 1.68
C ARG A 194 -4.93 -2.06 1.34
N GLN A 195 -4.11 -3.07 1.57
CA GLN A 195 -4.48 -4.47 1.46
C GLN A 195 -4.49 -5.08 2.85
N ILE A 196 -5.61 -5.70 3.21
CA ILE A 196 -5.72 -6.52 4.41
C ILE A 196 -5.08 -7.87 4.08
N LEU A 197 -4.12 -8.32 4.89
CA LEU A 197 -3.49 -9.64 4.77
C LEU A 197 -4.22 -10.67 5.64
N GLY A 198 -4.65 -10.26 6.82
CA GLY A 198 -5.42 -11.09 7.74
C GLY A 198 -6.14 -10.24 8.79
N MET A 199 -7.26 -10.74 9.28
CA MET A 199 -8.06 -10.12 10.34
C MET A 199 -8.88 -11.18 11.07
N ALA A 200 -9.49 -10.82 12.20
CA ALA A 200 -10.33 -11.74 12.94
C ALA A 200 -11.51 -12.22 12.07
N SER A 201 -11.71 -13.54 12.04
CA SER A 201 -12.85 -14.19 11.39
C SER A 201 -14.16 -13.92 12.15
N ASP A 202 -15.30 -14.23 11.54
CA ASP A 202 -16.59 -14.27 12.19
C ASP A 202 -17.24 -15.67 12.08
N ASP A 203 -18.46 -15.82 12.60
CA ASP A 203 -19.18 -17.11 12.61
C ASP A 203 -19.60 -17.59 11.21
N VAL A 204 -19.58 -16.70 10.21
CA VAL A 204 -20.06 -16.94 8.84
C VAL A 204 -18.89 -17.18 7.88
N CYS A 205 -17.83 -16.36 7.97
CA CYS A 205 -16.58 -16.50 7.22
C CYS A 205 -15.46 -16.80 8.21
N GLN A 206 -15.13 -18.09 8.33
CA GLN A 206 -14.17 -18.63 9.29
C GLN A 206 -12.69 -18.41 8.88
N SER A 207 -12.43 -17.78 7.75
CA SER A 207 -11.06 -17.50 7.30
C SER A 207 -10.51 -16.26 7.98
N ASP A 208 -9.32 -16.37 8.57
CA ASP A 208 -8.56 -15.27 9.15
C ASP A 208 -7.59 -14.62 8.13
N ARG A 209 -7.57 -15.10 6.89
CA ARG A 209 -6.66 -14.67 5.83
C ARG A 209 -7.40 -14.11 4.63
N ALA A 210 -6.84 -13.07 4.04
CA ALA A 210 -7.36 -12.52 2.80
C ALA A 210 -7.21 -13.54 1.66
N PHE A 211 -8.14 -13.52 0.72
CA PHE A 211 -8.10 -14.33 -0.50
C PHE A 211 -6.77 -14.19 -1.24
N SER A 212 -6.30 -12.95 -1.42
CA SER A 212 -5.01 -12.66 -2.03
C SER A 212 -3.82 -13.32 -1.31
N LEU A 213 -3.84 -13.35 0.03
CA LEU A 213 -2.80 -14.02 0.81
C LEU A 213 -2.88 -15.55 0.65
N GLN A 214 -4.07 -16.15 0.70
CA GLN A 214 -4.24 -17.59 0.51
C GLN A 214 -3.70 -18.06 -0.85
N VAL A 215 -4.00 -17.31 -1.92
CA VAL A 215 -3.50 -17.60 -3.26
C VAL A 215 -1.97 -17.49 -3.31
N ALA A 216 -1.41 -16.43 -2.75
CA ALA A 216 0.04 -16.21 -2.71
C ALA A 216 0.76 -17.32 -1.94
N LEU A 217 0.26 -17.72 -0.76
CA LEU A 217 0.86 -18.78 0.05
C LEU A 217 0.86 -20.11 -0.68
N ARG A 218 -0.24 -20.45 -1.34
CA ARG A 218 -0.35 -21.70 -2.09
C ARG A 218 0.58 -21.73 -3.30
N TYR A 219 0.67 -20.62 -4.02
CA TYR A 219 1.64 -20.46 -5.10
C TYR A 219 3.09 -20.64 -4.63
N LEU A 220 3.40 -20.14 -3.43
CA LEU A 220 4.73 -20.23 -2.81
C LEU A 220 5.01 -21.58 -2.14
N GLY A 221 4.05 -22.52 -2.12
CA GLY A 221 4.22 -23.83 -1.49
C GLY A 221 3.98 -23.84 0.02
N ASN A 222 3.09 -22.99 0.51
CA ASN A 222 2.71 -22.85 1.92
C ASN A 222 3.91 -22.58 2.85
N PRO A 223 4.59 -21.44 2.67
CA PRO A 223 5.71 -21.04 3.51
C PRO A 223 5.30 -20.85 4.98
N SER A 224 6.30 -20.76 5.86
CA SER A 224 6.07 -20.51 7.27
C SER A 224 5.50 -19.11 7.51
N LEU A 225 4.49 -19.03 8.38
CA LEU A 225 3.86 -17.78 8.79
C LEU A 225 4.14 -17.49 10.25
N ASN A 226 4.56 -16.28 10.55
CA ASN A 226 4.75 -15.83 11.93
C ASN A 226 4.19 -14.41 12.06
N LEU A 227 3.14 -14.27 12.87
CA LEU A 227 2.58 -12.98 13.22
C LEU A 227 3.29 -12.43 14.45
N SER A 228 3.75 -11.18 14.36
CA SER A 228 4.42 -10.46 15.45
C SER A 228 3.85 -9.05 15.57
N SER A 229 4.25 -8.30 16.60
CA SER A 229 3.87 -6.89 16.78
C SER A 229 4.24 -6.00 15.60
N ASP A 230 5.26 -6.38 14.83
CA ASP A 230 5.78 -5.58 13.72
C ASP A 230 5.08 -5.93 12.39
N GLY A 231 4.19 -6.93 12.38
CA GLY A 231 3.46 -7.40 11.20
C GLY A 231 3.65 -8.90 10.91
N LEU A 232 3.33 -9.28 9.68
CA LEU A 232 3.32 -10.68 9.22
C LEU A 232 4.65 -11.06 8.56
N ARG A 233 5.33 -12.07 9.09
CA ARG A 233 6.52 -12.65 8.47
C ARG A 233 6.15 -13.89 7.67
N ILE A 234 6.52 -13.90 6.39
CA ILE A 234 6.40 -15.02 5.46
C ILE A 234 7.82 -15.51 5.17
N ASP A 235 8.18 -16.68 5.72
CA ASP A 235 9.56 -17.16 5.82
C ASP A 235 10.53 -16.10 6.39
N ARG A 236 11.32 -15.46 5.52
CA ARG A 236 12.33 -14.47 5.88
C ARG A 236 11.89 -13.03 5.61
N VAL A 237 10.77 -12.84 4.93
CA VAL A 237 10.28 -11.52 4.50
C VAL A 237 9.25 -11.01 5.50
N LEU A 238 9.51 -9.82 6.06
CA LEU A 238 8.57 -9.14 6.96
C LEU A 238 7.68 -8.18 6.14
N PHE A 239 6.39 -8.44 6.16
CA PHE A 239 5.35 -7.51 5.73
C PHE A 239 4.97 -6.67 6.94
N ARG A 240 5.56 -5.47 7.01
CA ARG A 240 5.33 -4.56 8.13
C ARG A 240 3.90 -4.07 8.12
N GLU A 241 3.25 -4.16 9.27
CA GLU A 241 1.90 -3.64 9.44
C GLU A 241 1.88 -2.13 9.24
N LEU A 242 0.83 -1.64 8.58
CA LEU A 242 0.60 -0.22 8.36
C LEU A 242 -0.11 0.36 9.59
N ASP A 243 0.64 1.08 10.41
CA ASP A 243 0.07 1.81 11.55
C ASP A 243 -0.96 2.84 11.09
N TYR A 244 -1.95 3.12 11.94
CA TYR A 244 -3.06 4.04 11.64
C TYR A 244 -2.58 5.48 11.36
N ASP A 245 -1.43 5.86 11.90
CA ASP A 245 -0.79 7.17 11.75
C ASP A 245 0.49 7.12 10.87
N ALA A 246 0.67 6.04 10.11
CA ALA A 246 1.85 5.84 9.29
C ALA A 246 1.93 6.85 8.14
N GLY A 247 3.03 7.61 8.10
CA GLY A 247 3.28 8.55 7.01
C GLY A 247 2.21 9.65 6.98
N GLY A 248 1.46 9.74 5.87
CA GLY A 248 0.40 10.73 5.69
C GLY A 248 -0.97 10.29 6.20
N TYR A 249 -1.08 9.07 6.72
CA TYR A 249 -2.33 8.57 7.32
C TYR A 249 -2.56 9.17 8.70
N GLN A 250 -3.82 9.47 8.99
CA GLN A 250 -4.39 9.71 10.32
C GLN A 250 -5.73 8.98 10.41
N LEU A 251 -5.67 7.65 10.35
CA LEU A 251 -6.84 6.79 10.39
C LEU A 251 -7.41 6.70 11.81
N SER A 252 -8.70 6.43 11.93
CA SER A 252 -9.25 5.94 13.20
C SER A 252 -8.71 4.52 13.45
N PRO A 253 -8.41 4.11 14.70
CA PRO A 253 -8.07 2.72 15.01
C PRO A 253 -9.11 1.70 14.53
N LYS A 254 -10.36 2.14 14.32
CA LYS A 254 -11.44 1.33 13.78
C LYS A 254 -11.32 1.07 12.27
N ASP A 255 -10.52 1.84 11.55
CA ASP A 255 -10.31 1.74 10.10
C ASP A 255 -9.02 0.94 9.77
N ALA A 256 -8.14 0.76 10.75
CA ALA A 256 -6.91 -0.03 10.68
C ALA A 256 -7.15 -1.44 11.27
N LEU A 257 -8.16 -2.16 10.76
CA LEU A 257 -8.47 -3.52 11.20
C LEU A 257 -7.51 -4.56 10.61
N GLY A 258 -6.97 -5.41 11.47
CA GLY A 258 -6.11 -6.53 11.07
C GLY A 258 -4.75 -6.08 10.53
N VAL A 259 -4.00 -7.04 9.99
CA VAL A 259 -2.69 -6.76 9.41
C VAL A 259 -2.88 -6.14 8.03
N GLN A 260 -2.60 -4.84 7.91
CA GLN A 260 -2.71 -4.11 6.65
C GLN A 260 -1.34 -3.72 6.11
N ILE A 261 -1.21 -3.65 4.80
CA ILE A 261 -0.03 -3.11 4.11
C ILE A 261 -0.46 -2.14 3.01
N LEU A 262 0.45 -1.29 2.55
CA LEU A 262 0.22 -0.51 1.33
C LEU A 262 0.25 -1.42 0.10
N ILE A 263 -0.71 -1.24 -0.79
CA ILE A 263 -0.75 -1.92 -2.08
C ILE A 263 0.36 -1.39 -2.97
N ASN A 264 1.09 -2.30 -3.58
CA ASN A 264 1.99 -1.99 -4.69
C ASN A 264 1.25 -2.24 -6.01
N TYR A 265 0.64 -1.19 -6.56
CA TYR A 265 -0.14 -1.28 -7.79
C TYR A 265 0.73 -1.64 -9.00
N ARG A 266 0.26 -2.60 -9.80
CA ARG A 266 0.80 -2.92 -11.12
C ARG A 266 -0.14 -2.34 -12.17
N SER A 267 0.44 -1.73 -13.21
CA SER A 267 -0.35 -1.12 -14.31
C SER A 267 -0.69 -2.10 -15.44
N SER A 268 0.02 -3.22 -15.56
CA SER A 268 -0.23 -4.25 -16.58
C SER A 268 -1.11 -5.37 -16.04
N LEU A 269 -2.21 -5.67 -16.73
CA LEU A 269 -3.05 -6.82 -16.40
C LEU A 269 -2.40 -8.14 -16.85
N PRO A 270 -2.57 -9.23 -16.10
CA PRO A 270 -2.21 -10.58 -16.55
C PRO A 270 -2.98 -11.00 -17.81
N GLN A 271 -2.58 -12.12 -18.39
CA GLN A 271 -3.32 -12.72 -19.50
C GLN A 271 -4.75 -13.05 -19.06
N GLN A 272 -5.72 -12.67 -19.90
CA GLN A 272 -7.14 -12.95 -19.71
C GLN A 272 -7.65 -13.87 -20.81
N ILE A 273 -8.54 -14.78 -20.44
CA ILE A 273 -9.25 -15.67 -21.35
C ILE A 273 -10.67 -15.88 -20.82
N SER A 274 -11.67 -15.84 -21.69
CA SER A 274 -13.06 -16.04 -21.26
C SER A 274 -13.36 -17.51 -20.95
N LEU A 275 -14.27 -17.75 -20.00
CA LEU A 275 -14.72 -19.09 -19.64
C LEU A 275 -15.16 -19.90 -20.87
N ARG A 276 -16.02 -19.32 -21.72
CA ARG A 276 -16.52 -19.99 -22.93
C ARG A 276 -15.42 -20.36 -23.90
N GLU A 277 -14.33 -19.59 -23.98
CA GLU A 277 -13.20 -19.91 -24.86
C GLU A 277 -12.48 -21.16 -24.37
N ILE A 278 -12.22 -21.24 -23.05
CA ILE A 278 -11.64 -22.45 -22.45
C ILE A 278 -12.57 -23.66 -22.64
N LEU A 279 -13.88 -23.49 -22.46
CA LEU A 279 -14.83 -24.60 -22.52
C LEU A 279 -15.06 -25.09 -23.97
N ASN A 280 -15.18 -24.18 -24.95
CA ASN A 280 -15.42 -24.52 -26.36
C ASN A 280 -14.19 -25.08 -27.08
N GLU A 281 -13.00 -24.52 -26.84
CA GLU A 281 -11.81 -24.87 -27.61
C GLU A 281 -10.87 -25.81 -26.84
N SER A 282 -10.01 -26.52 -27.59
CA SER A 282 -8.70 -26.89 -27.05
C SER A 282 -7.85 -25.63 -27.00
N ALA A 283 -8.08 -24.77 -25.99
CA ALA A 283 -7.32 -23.54 -25.73
C ALA A 283 -5.84 -23.83 -25.34
N SER A 284 -5.29 -24.96 -25.78
CA SER A 284 -4.06 -25.56 -25.28
C SER A 284 -2.84 -24.69 -25.46
N ASP A 285 -2.80 -23.86 -26.50
CA ASP A 285 -1.67 -22.96 -26.74
C ASP A 285 -1.73 -21.70 -25.87
N ARG A 286 -2.92 -21.23 -25.49
CA ARG A 286 -3.11 -20.07 -24.60
C ARG A 286 -3.01 -20.43 -23.11
N LEU A 287 -3.16 -21.71 -22.77
CA LEU A 287 -3.06 -22.24 -21.41
C LEU A 287 -1.61 -22.62 -21.01
N LYS A 288 -0.66 -22.61 -21.95
CA LYS A 288 0.78 -22.75 -21.67
C LYS A 288 1.31 -21.46 -21.06
N ILE A 289 1.31 -21.40 -19.73
CA ILE A 289 1.66 -20.23 -18.92
C ILE A 289 2.69 -20.67 -17.86
#